data_AF-A0A914ZKC6-F1
#
_entry.id   AF-A0A914ZKC6-F1
#
_cell.length_a   1.000
_cell.length_b   1.000
_cell.length_c   1.000
_cell.angle_alpha   90.00
_cell.angle_beta   90.00
_cell.angle_gamma   90.00
#
_symmetry.space_group_name_H-M   'P 1'
#
loop_
_entity.id
_entity.type
_entity.pdbx_description
1 polymer ?
#
loop_
_entity_poly.entity_id
_entity_poly.type
_entity_poly.pdbx_seq_one_letter_code
_entity_poly.pdbx_strand_id
1 'polypeptide(L)'
;MVSLKQEFEFYDYFGPVAVALLFAVIVLLISFFVLNFFFISKYDEPTVFERIGSKHNLRLGPHTVEAVLSHKHRFIRDDDQQQNTPNTVQFTDKPTPEVHINSA
;
A
#
# COMPACT_ATOMS: atom_id res chain seq x y z
N MET A 1 -28.74 -37.19 44.64
CA MET A 1 -27.50 -37.08 43.83
C MET A 1 -27.73 -36.00 42.79
N VAL A 2 -26.99 -34.90 42.87
CA VAL A 2 -27.06 -33.84 41.85
C VAL A 2 -26.23 -34.32 40.66
N SER A 3 -26.86 -34.38 39.48
CA SER A 3 -26.14 -34.70 38.25
C SER A 3 -25.23 -33.51 37.90
N LEU A 4 -23.92 -33.71 38.02
CA LEU A 4 -22.88 -32.73 37.72
C LEU A 4 -22.46 -32.76 36.24
N LYS A 5 -23.28 -33.34 35.37
CA LYS A 5 -22.96 -33.46 33.95
C LYS A 5 -23.51 -32.24 33.23
N GLN A 6 -22.61 -31.39 32.74
CA GLN A 6 -22.97 -30.30 31.85
C GLN A 6 -23.39 -30.91 30.50
N GLU A 7 -24.66 -30.74 30.14
CA GLU A 7 -25.13 -31.03 28.78
C GLU A 7 -24.71 -29.86 27.90
N PHE A 8 -23.86 -30.16 26.91
CA PHE A 8 -23.39 -29.18 25.95
C PHE A 8 -24.17 -29.37 24.66
N GLU A 9 -24.88 -28.33 24.27
CA GLU A 9 -25.54 -28.27 22.98
C GLU A 9 -24.53 -27.85 21.90
N PHE A 10 -24.80 -28.22 20.65
CA PHE A 10 -23.88 -27.90 19.55
C PHE A 10 -23.63 -26.39 19.41
N TYR A 11 -24.61 -25.56 19.81
CA TYR A 11 -24.50 -24.11 19.83
C TYR A 11 -23.46 -23.55 20.82
N ASP A 12 -23.19 -24.25 21.92
CA ASP A 12 -22.25 -23.77 22.95
C ASP A 12 -20.80 -23.73 22.41
N TYR A 13 -20.50 -24.53 21.37
CA TYR A 13 -19.21 -24.54 20.69
C TYR A 13 -19.01 -23.38 19.71
N PHE A 14 -20.09 -22.67 19.32
CA PHE A 14 -19.97 -21.50 18.45
C PHE A 14 -19.50 -20.26 19.18
N GLY A 15 -19.59 -20.21 20.52
CA GLY A 15 -19.13 -19.07 21.31
C GLY A 15 -17.69 -18.65 20.97
N PRO A 16 -16.70 -19.57 21.08
CA PRO A 16 -15.32 -19.27 20.71
C PRO A 16 -15.14 -18.84 19.24
N VAL A 17 -15.89 -19.46 18.33
CA VAL A 17 -15.85 -19.13 16.89
C VAL A 17 -16.37 -17.71 16.64
N ALA A 18 -17.51 -17.36 17.25
CA ALA A 18 -18.12 -16.04 17.13
C ALA A 18 -17.21 -14.95 17.71
N VAL A 19 -16.57 -15.21 18.86
CA VAL A 19 -15.62 -14.29 19.48
C VAL A 19 -14.38 -14.09 18.59
N ALA A 20 -13.83 -15.16 18.03
CA ALA A 20 -12.69 -15.08 17.12
C ALA A 20 -13.03 -14.30 15.84
N LEU A 21 -14.21 -14.53 15.27
CA LEU A 21 -14.69 -13.84 14.08
C LEU A 21 -14.91 -12.34 14.38
N LEU A 22 -15.54 -12.02 15.51
CA LEU A 22 -15.74 -10.64 15.96
C LEU A 22 -14.40 -9.92 16.16
N PHE A 23 -13.42 -10.57 16.80
CA PHE A 23 -12.08 -10.02 16.97
C PHE A 23 -11.41 -9.76 15.62
N ALA A 24 -11.46 -10.72 14.69
CA ALA A 24 -10.90 -10.56 13.35
C ALA A 24 -11.55 -9.39 12.59
N VAL A 25 -12.87 -9.23 12.68
CA VAL A 25 -13.60 -8.11 12.08
C VAL A 25 -13.17 -6.79 12.70
N ILE A 26 -13.07 -6.69 14.03
CA ILE A 26 -12.62 -5.47 14.71
C ILE A 26 -11.19 -5.10 14.29
N VAL A 27 -10.27 -6.06 14.29
CA VAL A 27 -8.89 -5.84 13.84
C VAL A 27 -8.85 -5.40 12.38
N LEU A 28 -9.66 -6.00 11.52
CA LEU A 28 -9.77 -5.60 10.12
C LEU A 28 -10.31 -4.18 9.97
N LEU A 29 -11.35 -3.81 10.73
CA LEU A 29 -11.89 -2.45 10.73
C LEU A 29 -10.86 -1.44 11.24
N ILE A 30 -10.17 -1.71 12.34
CA ILE A 30 -9.14 -0.81 12.87
C ILE A 30 -7.99 -0.68 11.86
N SER A 31 -7.54 -1.78 11.27
CA SER A 31 -6.47 -1.75 10.27
C SER A 31 -6.91 -0.98 9.02
N PHE A 32 -8.13 -1.20 8.55
CA PHE A 32 -8.64 -0.55 7.36
C PHE A 32 -9.00 0.92 7.57
N PHE A 33 -9.58 1.29 8.71
CA PHE A 33 -10.00 2.68 8.95
C PHE A 33 -8.89 3.49 9.64
N VAL A 34 -8.27 2.99 10.70
CA VAL A 34 -7.28 3.77 11.46
C VAL A 34 -5.94 3.82 10.73
N LEU A 35 -5.40 2.68 10.30
CA LEU A 35 -4.10 2.72 9.61
C LEU A 35 -4.24 3.37 8.23
N ASN A 36 -5.28 3.04 7.46
CA ASN A 36 -5.43 3.53 6.09
C ASN A 36 -5.92 4.99 6.00
N PHE A 37 -6.76 5.48 6.93
CA PHE A 37 -7.22 6.88 6.89
C PHE A 37 -6.45 7.83 7.80
N PHE A 38 -6.02 7.38 9.00
CA PHE A 38 -5.41 8.28 9.98
C PHE A 38 -3.87 8.29 9.92
N PHE A 39 -3.23 7.17 9.60
CA PHE A 39 -1.76 7.08 9.61
C PHE A 39 -1.09 7.46 8.28
N ILE A 40 -1.79 7.36 7.15
CA ILE A 40 -1.23 7.85 5.87
C ILE A 40 -1.25 9.37 5.85
N SER A 41 -0.05 9.94 5.88
CA SER A 41 0.16 11.37 5.70
C SER A 41 0.02 11.73 4.22
N LYS A 42 -0.21 13.01 3.93
CA LYS A 42 -0.32 13.53 2.54
C LYS A 42 0.94 13.36 1.68
N TYR A 43 2.03 12.92 2.30
CA TYR A 43 3.36 12.79 1.72
C TYR A 43 3.80 11.33 1.60
N ASP A 44 3.03 10.38 2.13
CA ASP A 44 3.33 8.95 2.02
C ASP A 44 2.84 8.40 0.67
N GLU A 45 3.47 7.31 0.23
CA GLU A 45 3.07 6.63 -0.99
C GLU A 45 1.60 6.16 -0.92
N PRO A 46 0.84 6.27 -2.02
CA PRO A 46 -0.56 5.90 -2.04
C PRO A 46 -0.71 4.41 -1.75
N THR A 47 -1.60 4.07 -0.83
CA THR A 47 -1.77 2.67 -0.44
C THR A 47 -2.36 1.84 -1.57
N VAL A 48 -2.17 0.52 -1.48
CA VAL A 48 -2.78 -0.43 -2.42
C VAL A 48 -4.31 -0.24 -2.47
N PHE A 49 -4.93 0.11 -1.34
CA PHE A 49 -6.36 0.43 -1.26
C PHE A 49 -6.72 1.72 -2.01
N GLU A 50 -5.96 2.79 -1.86
CA GLU A 50 -6.17 4.03 -2.65
C GLU A 50 -5.99 3.78 -4.15
N ARG A 51 -5.03 2.93 -4.53
CA ARG A 51 -4.78 2.55 -5.94
C ARG A 51 -5.92 1.73 -6.54
N ILE A 52 -6.48 0.80 -5.78
CA ILE A 52 -7.67 0.03 -6.16
C ILE A 52 -8.91 0.93 -6.19
N GLY A 53 -9.08 1.77 -5.18
CA GLY A 53 -10.18 2.74 -5.07
C GLY A 53 -10.20 3.71 -6.25
N SER A 54 -9.05 4.26 -6.63
CA SER A 54 -8.90 5.13 -7.81
C SER A 54 -9.38 4.45 -9.10
N LYS A 55 -9.12 3.16 -9.28
CA LYS A 55 -9.61 2.38 -10.44
C LYS A 55 -11.13 2.23 -10.45
N HIS A 56 -11.76 2.24 -9.28
CA HIS A 56 -13.21 2.17 -9.09
C HIS A 56 -13.85 3.53 -8.76
N ASN A 57 -13.13 4.65 -8.93
CA ASN A 57 -13.54 6.01 -8.55
C ASN A 57 -13.98 6.18 -7.07
N LEU A 58 -13.52 5.29 -6.19
CA LEU A 58 -13.84 5.30 -4.77
C LEU A 58 -12.66 5.86 -3.96
N ARG A 59 -12.92 6.86 -3.12
CA ARG A 59 -11.90 7.47 -2.26
C ARG A 59 -11.71 6.59 -1.02
N LEU A 60 -10.74 5.69 -1.07
CA LEU A 60 -10.43 4.71 -0.02
C LEU A 60 -9.33 5.17 0.95
N GLY A 61 -9.01 6.46 0.94
CA GLY A 61 -8.02 7.07 1.83
C GLY A 61 -8.06 8.61 1.80
N PRO A 62 -7.08 9.27 2.45
CA PRO A 62 -7.01 10.73 2.53
C PRO A 62 -6.67 11.39 1.19
N HIS A 63 -6.03 10.68 0.25
CA HIS A 63 -5.67 11.25 -1.05
C HIS A 63 -6.85 11.24 -2.01
N THR A 64 -6.93 12.30 -2.82
CA THR A 64 -7.89 12.39 -3.92
C THR A 64 -7.48 11.42 -5.04
N VAL A 65 -8.47 10.87 -5.74
CA VAL A 65 -8.25 9.96 -6.89
C VAL A 65 -7.31 10.53 -7.95
N GLU A 66 -7.29 11.86 -8.12
CA GLU A 66 -6.40 12.58 -9.05
C GLU A 66 -4.93 12.53 -8.61
N ALA A 67 -4.65 12.65 -7.31
CA ALA A 67 -3.30 12.55 -6.76
C ALA A 67 -2.72 11.14 -6.92
N VAL A 68 -3.56 10.11 -6.74
CA VAL A 68 -3.17 8.72 -6.97
C VAL A 68 -2.87 8.46 -8.45
N LEU A 69 -3.68 9.03 -9.34
CA LEU A 69 -3.49 8.88 -10.79
C LEU A 69 -2.22 9.59 -11.28
N SER A 70 -1.93 10.79 -10.76
CA SER A 70 -0.73 11.56 -11.13
C SER A 70 0.56 10.86 -10.70
N HIS A 71 0.59 10.26 -9.50
CA HIS A 71 1.69 9.41 -9.06
C HIS A 71 1.89 8.22 -10.00
N LYS A 72 0.82 7.50 -10.37
CA LYS A 72 0.90 6.40 -11.33
C LYS A 72 1.49 6.83 -12.68
N HIS A 73 1.12 8.01 -13.18
CA HIS A 73 1.62 8.54 -14.45
C HIS A 73 3.10 8.93 -14.40
N ARG A 74 3.59 9.39 -13.24
CA ARG A 74 5.01 9.69 -13.04
C ARG A 74 5.86 8.42 -13.13
N PHE A 75 5.46 7.34 -12.45
CA PHE A 75 6.17 6.06 -12.53
C PHE A 75 6.20 5.48 -13.94
N ILE A 76 5.08 5.52 -14.68
CA ILE A 76 5.03 5.02 -16.07
C ILE A 76 5.97 5.84 -16.98
N ARG A 77 6.05 7.17 -16.78
CA ARG A 77 6.96 8.02 -17.56
C ARG A 77 8.42 7.63 -17.36
N ASP A 78 8.82 7.29 -16.15
CA ASP A 78 10.20 6.93 -15.84
C ASP A 78 10.57 5.56 -16.44
N ASP A 79 9.65 4.59 -16.46
CA ASP A 79 9.81 3.29 -17.14
C ASP A 79 9.90 3.45 -18.67
N ASP A 80 9.03 4.26 -19.28
CA ASP A 80 9.03 4.50 -20.73
C ASP A 80 10.34 5.22 -21.17
N GLN A 81 10.91 6.08 -20.32
CA GLN A 81 12.20 6.73 -20.60
C GLN A 81 13.39 5.75 -20.46
N GLN A 82 13.33 4.81 -19.51
CA GLN A 82 14.35 3.76 -19.37
C GLN A 82 14.29 2.73 -20.49
N GLN A 83 13.11 2.38 -21.00
CA GLN A 83 12.98 1.39 -22.07
C GLN A 83 13.46 1.91 -23.43
N ASN A 84 13.49 3.24 -23.61
CA ASN A 84 13.92 3.88 -24.85
C ASN A 84 15.41 4.29 -24.87
N THR A 85 16.13 4.07 -23.77
CA THR A 85 17.60 4.24 -23.73
C THR A 85 18.26 2.94 -23.27
N PRO A 86 19.01 2.23 -24.13
CA PRO A 86 19.81 1.11 -23.64
C PRO A 86 20.81 1.67 -22.63
N ASN A 87 20.73 1.23 -21.37
CA ASN A 87 21.69 1.53 -20.31
C ASN A 87 23.08 1.00 -20.71
N THR A 88 23.77 1.75 -21.57
CA THR A 88 25.13 1.48 -22.01
C THR A 88 26.05 2.19 -21.03
N VAL A 89 26.50 1.46 -20.02
CA VAL A 89 27.63 1.87 -19.19
C VAL A 89 28.89 1.83 -20.05
N GLN A 90 29.34 3.00 -20.48
CA GLN A 90 30.63 3.17 -21.15
C GLN A 90 31.74 2.98 -20.10
N PHE A 91 32.39 1.82 -20.11
CA PHE A 91 33.62 1.62 -19.36
C PHE A 91 34.75 2.38 -20.06
N THR A 92 34.99 3.62 -19.63
CA THR A 92 36.13 4.39 -20.11
C THR A 92 37.38 3.94 -19.36
N ASP A 93 38.39 3.44 -20.07
CA ASP A 93 39.69 3.07 -19.45
C ASP A 93 40.43 4.26 -18.82
N LYS A 94 39.99 5.49 -19.10
CA LYS A 94 40.61 6.73 -18.63
C LYS A 94 39.52 7.73 -18.23
N PRO A 95 39.62 8.40 -17.07
CA PRO A 95 38.67 9.45 -16.69
C PRO A 95 38.76 10.62 -17.68
N THR A 96 37.62 11.02 -18.23
CA THR A 96 37.52 12.18 -19.13
C THR A 96 37.89 13.45 -18.34
N PRO A 97 38.88 14.25 -18.77
CA PRO A 97 39.21 15.48 -18.07
C PRO A 97 38.08 16.49 -18.21
N GLU A 98 37.59 16.99 -17.08
CA GLU A 98 36.60 18.05 -17.00
C GLU A 98 37.27 19.37 -17.41
N VAL A 99 37.05 19.80 -18.66
CA VAL A 99 37.60 21.07 -19.17
C VAL A 99 36.64 22.19 -18.81
N HIS A 100 36.94 22.89 -17.71
CA HIS A 100 36.32 24.18 -17.40
C HIS A 100 36.88 25.26 -18.34
N ILE A 101 36.17 25.54 -19.43
CA ILE A 101 36.39 26.75 -20.24
C ILE A 101 35.77 27.94 -19.52
N ASN A 102 36.59 28.71 -18.82
CA ASN A 102 36.19 30.04 -18.36
C ASN A 102 36.26 30.98 -19.58
N SER A 103 35.09 31.38 -20.09
CA SER A 103 35.00 32.45 -21.09
C SER A 103 35.47 33.76 -20.44
N ALA A 104 36.56 34.32 -20.95
CA ALA A 104 37.07 35.64 -20.60
C ALA A 104 36.40 36.73 -21.44
#